data_AF-R7QZ71-F1
#
_entry.id   AF-R7QZ71-F1
#
_cell.length_a   1.000
_cell.length_b   1.000
_cell.length_c   1.000
_cell.angle_alpha   90.00
_cell.angle_beta   90.00
_cell.angle_gamma   90.00
#
_symmetry.space_group_name_H-M   'P 1'
#
loop_
_entity.id
_entity.type
_entity.pdbx_description
1 polymer ?
#
loop_
_entity_poly.entity_id
_entity_poly.type
_entity_poly.pdbx_seq_one_letter_code
_entity_poly.pdbx_strand_id
1 'polypeptide(L)'
;MKFFIDTANVEDIRKANDMGVICGVTTNPSLIAKEGRDFTEVIKEITSIVDGPISGEVKATTTDAEGMIKEGREIAAIHKNMVVKIPMTVEGLKAVKALSMAAEMLLSLMRDGQPAGGNDRILIEPELVIRDSCKSRKNNL
;
A
#
# COMPACT_ATOMS: atom_id res chain seq x y z
N MET A 1 13.05 5.65 12.28
CA MET A 1 11.75 6.14 11.77
C MET A 1 11.80 6.11 10.25
N LYS A 2 10.76 5.63 9.56
CA LYS A 2 10.64 5.61 8.10
C LYS A 2 9.48 6.55 7.69
N PHE A 3 9.67 7.38 6.67
CA PHE A 3 8.60 8.25 6.16
C PHE A 3 8.03 7.70 4.86
N PHE A 4 6.71 7.77 4.71
CA PHE A 4 5.99 7.40 3.50
C PHE A 4 5.17 8.62 3.08
N ILE A 5 5.06 8.85 1.77
CA ILE A 5 4.15 9.86 1.23
C ILE A 5 2.83 9.22 0.81
N ASP A 6 1.71 9.80 1.22
CA ASP A 6 0.36 9.31 0.92
C ASP A 6 -0.27 10.15 -0.19
N THR A 7 0.01 9.79 -1.43
CA THR A 7 -0.50 10.50 -2.62
C THR A 7 -0.38 9.61 -3.86
N ALA A 8 -1.18 9.93 -4.89
CA ALA A 8 -1.02 9.39 -6.24
C ALA A 8 -0.46 10.43 -7.23
N ASN A 9 -0.21 11.66 -6.76
CA ASN A 9 0.37 12.71 -7.58
C ASN A 9 1.87 12.47 -7.77
N VAL A 10 2.27 12.19 -9.01
CA VAL A 10 3.64 11.79 -9.35
C VAL A 10 4.66 12.90 -9.12
N GLU A 11 4.26 14.16 -9.31
CA GLU A 11 5.16 15.30 -9.15
C GLU A 11 5.52 15.52 -7.68
N ASP A 12 4.56 15.36 -6.77
CA ASP A 12 4.82 15.43 -5.33
C ASP A 12 5.70 14.27 -4.85
N ILE A 13 5.49 13.07 -5.40
CA ILE A 13 6.33 11.90 -5.12
C ILE A 13 7.77 12.15 -5.57
N ARG A 14 7.97 12.73 -6.77
CA ARG A 14 9.29 13.07 -7.29
C ARG A 14 10.00 14.06 -6.37
N LYS A 15 9.35 15.16 -6.00
CA LYS A 15 9.91 16.15 -5.06
C LYS A 15 10.29 15.53 -3.73
N ALA A 16 9.41 14.72 -3.14
CA ALA A 16 9.68 14.06 -1.85
C ALA A 16 10.81 13.02 -1.94
N ASN A 17 10.92 12.32 -3.07
CA ASN A 17 12.00 11.39 -3.34
C ASN A 17 13.36 12.09 -3.55
N ASP A 18 13.36 13.24 -4.22
CA ASP A 18 14.54 14.07 -4.49
C ASP A 18 15.07 14.73 -3.20
N MET A 19 14.17 15.07 -2.27
CA MET A 19 14.54 15.50 -0.91
C MET A 19 15.23 14.38 -0.10
N GLY A 20 15.13 13.12 -0.52
CA GLY A 20 15.73 11.98 0.18
C GLY A 20 15.07 11.61 1.50
N VAL A 21 13.84 12.10 1.76
CA VAL A 21 13.17 11.93 3.06
C VAL A 21 12.23 10.73 3.10
N ILE A 22 11.71 10.27 1.95
CA ILE A 22 10.75 9.16 1.88
C ILE A 22 11.42 7.80 1.63
N CYS A 23 10.85 6.76 2.25
CA CYS A 23 11.22 5.36 2.07
C CYS A 23 10.23 4.60 1.17
N GLY A 24 9.11 5.21 0.76
CA GLY A 24 8.07 4.56 -0.03
C GLY A 24 6.84 5.44 -0.20
N VAL A 25 5.82 4.88 -0.86
CA VAL A 25 4.58 5.58 -1.21
C VAL A 25 3.39 4.74 -0.76
N THR A 26 2.38 5.38 -0.18
CA THR A 26 1.07 4.76 0.02
C THR A 26 0.06 5.34 -0.96
N THR A 27 -0.73 4.46 -1.58
CA THR A 27 -1.85 4.84 -2.44
C THR A 27 -3.14 4.15 -1.99
N ASN A 28 -4.26 4.65 -2.50
CA ASN A 28 -5.58 4.02 -2.40
C ASN A 28 -6.41 4.39 -3.65
N PRO A 29 -7.53 3.69 -3.93
CA PRO A 29 -8.31 3.93 -5.14
C PRO A 29 -8.83 5.36 -5.23
N SER A 30 -9.16 6.00 -4.09
CA SER A 30 -9.66 7.38 -4.07
C SER A 30 -8.59 8.40 -4.46
N LEU A 31 -7.33 8.22 -4.05
CA LEU A 31 -6.22 9.09 -4.45
C LEU A 31 -5.96 8.98 -5.95
N ILE A 32 -5.95 7.77 -6.49
CA ILE A 32 -5.73 7.54 -7.91
C ILE A 32 -6.90 8.07 -8.75
N ALA A 33 -8.14 7.89 -8.29
CA ALA A 33 -9.33 8.44 -8.94
C ALA A 33 -9.31 9.98 -9.01
N LYS A 34 -8.74 10.67 -8.00
CA LYS A 34 -8.59 12.14 -8.01
C LYS A 34 -7.64 12.62 -9.11
N GLU A 35 -6.63 11.85 -9.45
CA GLU A 35 -5.72 12.16 -10.55
C GLU A 35 -6.36 11.88 -11.92
N GLY A 36 -7.46 11.10 -11.97
CA GLY A 36 -8.18 10.78 -13.21
C GLY A 36 -7.39 9.88 -14.16
N ARG A 37 -6.43 9.10 -13.64
CA ARG A 37 -5.51 8.26 -14.41
C ARG A 37 -5.73 6.77 -14.14
N ASP A 38 -5.23 5.91 -15.03
CA ASP A 38 -5.26 4.46 -14.82
C ASP A 38 -4.37 4.04 -13.64
N PHE A 39 -4.87 3.12 -12.81
CA PHE A 39 -4.18 2.61 -11.63
C PHE A 39 -2.82 2.01 -11.96
N THR A 40 -2.76 1.15 -12.98
CA THR A 40 -1.56 0.41 -13.32
C THR A 40 -0.51 1.33 -13.92
N GLU A 41 -0.93 2.32 -14.73
CA GLU A 41 -0.03 3.34 -15.27
C GLU A 41 0.60 4.20 -14.17
N VAL A 42 -0.21 4.71 -13.24
CA VAL A 42 0.27 5.53 -12.11
C VAL A 42 1.25 4.72 -11.26
N ILE A 43 0.90 3.49 -10.89
CA ILE A 43 1.79 2.65 -10.08
C ILE A 43 3.10 2.38 -10.81
N LYS A 44 3.08 2.05 -12.11
CA LYS A 44 4.30 1.85 -12.90
C LYS A 44 5.17 3.11 -12.92
N GLU A 45 4.56 4.28 -13.05
CA GLU A 45 5.31 5.54 -12.98
C GLU A 45 5.94 5.76 -11.60
N ILE A 46 5.20 5.50 -10.52
CA ILE A 46 5.74 5.58 -9.14
C ILE A 46 6.91 4.61 -8.95
N THR A 47 6.84 3.38 -9.50
CA THR A 47 7.93 2.40 -9.42
C THR A 47 9.20 2.84 -10.15
N SER A 48 9.11 3.77 -11.11
CA SER A 48 10.28 4.34 -11.79
C SER A 48 10.98 5.43 -10.97
N ILE A 49 10.32 5.96 -9.94
CA ILE A 49 10.80 7.07 -9.10
C ILE A 49 11.30 6.56 -7.76
N VAL A 50 10.59 5.59 -7.17
CA VAL A 50 10.82 5.11 -5.80
C VAL A 50 11.14 3.61 -5.82
N ASP A 51 12.35 3.25 -5.38
CA ASP A 51 12.80 1.85 -5.22
C ASP A 51 12.38 1.23 -3.86
N GLY A 52 11.45 1.89 -3.16
CA GLY A 52 10.89 1.45 -1.89
C GLY A 52 9.50 0.81 -2.04
N PRO A 53 8.86 0.40 -0.92
CA PRO A 53 7.53 -0.18 -0.93
C PRO A 53 6.48 0.80 -1.46
N ILE A 54 5.56 0.28 -2.28
CA ILE A 54 4.45 1.03 -2.86
C ILE A 54 3.15 0.30 -2.53
N SER A 55 2.26 0.94 -1.76
CA SER A 55 1.01 0.28 -1.38
C SER A 55 -0.04 0.41 -2.49
N GLY A 56 -0.72 -0.69 -2.83
CA GLY A 56 -1.94 -0.69 -3.63
C GLY A 56 -3.06 -1.38 -2.85
N GLU A 57 -4.27 -0.85 -2.86
CA GLU A 57 -5.38 -1.31 -2.01
C GLU A 57 -6.49 -1.99 -2.81
N VAL A 58 -7.03 -3.07 -2.25
CA VAL A 58 -8.22 -3.75 -2.83
C VAL A 58 -9.42 -2.81 -2.80
N LYS A 59 -10.39 -3.06 -3.68
CA LYS A 59 -11.55 -2.18 -3.79
C LYS A 59 -12.38 -2.23 -2.51
N ALA A 60 -12.85 -1.06 -2.07
CA ALA A 60 -13.72 -0.96 -0.90
C ALA A 60 -15.04 -1.73 -1.05
N THR A 61 -15.48 -2.00 -2.28
CA THR A 61 -16.70 -2.76 -2.59
C THR A 61 -16.53 -4.27 -2.47
N THR A 62 -15.29 -4.77 -2.38
CA THR A 62 -14.99 -6.19 -2.30
C THR A 62 -14.99 -6.61 -0.83
N THR A 63 -15.94 -7.46 -0.45
CA THR A 63 -16.26 -7.77 0.96
C THR A 63 -15.92 -9.20 1.36
N ASP A 64 -15.75 -10.11 0.39
CA ASP A 64 -15.38 -11.51 0.59
C ASP A 64 -13.88 -11.75 0.41
N ALA A 65 -13.36 -12.79 1.08
CA ALA A 65 -11.94 -13.10 1.04
C ALA A 65 -11.45 -13.52 -0.36
N GLU A 66 -12.25 -14.23 -1.15
CA GLU A 66 -11.84 -14.73 -2.47
C GLU A 66 -11.61 -13.58 -3.45
N GLY A 67 -12.52 -12.59 -3.47
CA GLY A 67 -12.38 -11.35 -4.23
C GLY A 67 -11.13 -10.57 -3.81
N MET A 68 -10.92 -10.38 -2.50
CA MET A 68 -9.72 -9.69 -1.99
C MET A 68 -8.42 -10.42 -2.37
N ILE A 69 -8.41 -11.76 -2.35
CA ILE A 69 -7.24 -12.56 -2.77
C ILE A 69 -6.96 -12.37 -4.26
N LYS A 70 -8.00 -12.39 -5.09
CA LYS A 70 -7.84 -12.20 -6.54
C LYS A 70 -7.28 -10.82 -6.85
N GLU A 71 -7.90 -9.77 -6.33
CA GLU A 71 -7.44 -8.39 -6.52
C GLU A 71 -6.02 -8.20 -5.95
N GLY A 72 -5.73 -8.75 -4.78
CA GLY A 72 -4.41 -8.68 -4.16
C GLY A 72 -3.32 -9.32 -5.03
N ARG A 73 -3.60 -10.46 -5.69
CA ARG A 73 -2.65 -11.08 -6.63
C ARG A 73 -2.42 -10.22 -7.87
N GLU A 74 -3.47 -9.60 -8.40
CA GLU A 74 -3.37 -8.68 -9.54
C GLU A 74 -2.49 -7.48 -9.19
N ILE A 75 -2.69 -6.87 -8.00
CA ILE A 75 -1.88 -5.75 -7.49
C ILE A 75 -0.42 -6.18 -7.30
N ALA A 76 -0.17 -7.32 -6.64
CA ALA A 76 1.18 -7.82 -6.38
C ALA A 76 1.96 -8.14 -7.67
N ALA A 77 1.27 -8.53 -8.74
CA ALA A 77 1.88 -8.84 -10.03
C ALA A 77 2.39 -7.60 -10.80
N ILE A 78 1.98 -6.38 -10.42
CA ILE A 78 2.36 -5.15 -11.14
C ILE A 78 3.87 -4.90 -11.01
N HIS A 79 4.43 -5.03 -9.80
CA HIS A 79 5.84 -4.81 -9.54
C HIS A 79 6.30 -5.50 -8.24
N LYS A 80 7.58 -5.88 -8.16
CA LYS A 80 8.17 -6.56 -6.98
C LYS A 80 8.11 -5.76 -5.67
N ASN A 81 7.96 -4.43 -5.74
CA ASN A 81 7.91 -3.54 -4.57
C ASN A 81 6.46 -3.28 -4.10
N MET A 82 5.47 -3.97 -4.69
CA MET A 82 4.07 -3.78 -4.30
C MET A 82 3.79 -4.38 -2.93
N VAL A 83 3.11 -3.58 -2.11
CA VAL A 83 2.52 -4.00 -0.84
C VAL A 83 1.01 -3.94 -1.00
N VAL A 84 0.34 -5.07 -0.82
CA VAL A 84 -1.11 -5.12 -0.98
C VAL A 84 -1.74 -4.64 0.33
N LYS A 85 -2.61 -3.64 0.23
CA LYS A 85 -3.34 -3.06 1.35
C LYS A 85 -4.72 -3.72 1.43
N ILE A 86 -5.00 -4.37 2.55
CA ILE A 86 -6.22 -5.16 2.80
C ILE A 86 -6.99 -4.54 3.97
N PRO A 87 -8.31 -4.42 3.87
CA PRO A 87 -9.14 -3.94 4.96
C PRO A 87 -9.07 -4.88 6.17
N MET A 88 -9.03 -4.31 7.37
CA MET A 88 -9.04 -5.04 8.65
C MET A 88 -10.46 -5.55 8.95
N THR A 89 -10.87 -6.61 8.26
CA THR A 89 -12.13 -7.32 8.48
C THR A 89 -11.84 -8.80 8.67
N VAL A 90 -12.83 -9.58 9.11
CA VAL A 90 -12.69 -11.04 9.24
C VAL A 90 -12.30 -11.68 7.90
N GLU A 91 -12.95 -11.25 6.81
CA GLU A 91 -12.61 -11.71 5.46
C GLU A 91 -11.25 -11.19 4.99
N GLY A 92 -10.91 -9.94 5.34
CA GLY A 92 -9.59 -9.38 5.07
C GLY A 92 -8.46 -10.15 5.75
N LEU A 93 -8.64 -10.58 7.00
CA LEU A 93 -7.66 -11.42 7.70
C LEU A 93 -7.49 -12.80 7.06
N LYS A 94 -8.57 -13.40 6.54
CA LYS A 94 -8.50 -14.64 5.74
C LYS A 94 -7.70 -14.40 4.45
N ALA A 95 -7.95 -13.28 3.76
CA ALA A 95 -7.22 -12.90 2.56
C ALA A 95 -5.73 -12.66 2.85
N VAL A 96 -5.38 -11.97 3.93
CA VAL A 96 -3.99 -11.78 4.38
C VAL A 96 -3.31 -13.13 4.60
N LYS A 97 -3.96 -14.08 5.27
CA LYS A 97 -3.39 -15.42 5.47
C LYS A 97 -3.04 -16.08 4.14
N ALA A 98 -3.95 -16.02 3.15
CA ALA A 98 -3.72 -16.61 1.83
C ALA A 98 -2.67 -15.89 0.99
N LEU A 99 -2.55 -14.56 1.12
CA LEU A 99 -1.62 -13.72 0.36
C LEU A 99 -0.23 -13.62 0.98
N SER A 100 -0.10 -13.79 2.30
CA SER A 100 1.17 -13.67 3.04
C SER A 100 2.25 -14.67 2.60
N MET A 101 1.87 -15.73 1.90
CA MET A 101 2.83 -16.67 1.28
C MET A 101 3.43 -16.15 -0.03
N ALA A 102 2.85 -15.10 -0.62
CA ALA A 102 3.16 -14.62 -1.97
C ALA A 102 3.57 -13.13 -2.05
N ALA A 103 3.14 -12.27 -1.11
CA ALA A 103 3.40 -10.82 -1.15
C ALA A 103 3.46 -10.18 0.24
N GLU A 104 4.06 -8.99 0.32
CA GLU A 104 4.02 -8.14 1.53
C GLU A 104 2.63 -7.50 1.68
N MET A 105 2.16 -7.41 2.93
CA MET A 105 0.79 -7.03 3.26
C MET A 105 0.73 -5.85 4.22
N LEU A 106 -0.20 -4.93 3.97
CA LEU A 106 -0.54 -3.81 4.85
C LEU A 106 -2.01 -3.92 5.27
N LEU A 107 -2.28 -3.96 6.57
CA LEU A 107 -3.65 -3.92 7.08
C LEU A 107 -4.12 -2.47 7.23
N SER A 108 -5.33 -2.19 6.76
CA SER A 108 -5.95 -0.86 6.78
C SER A 108 -7.26 -0.89 7.55
N LEU A 109 -7.45 0.03 8.48
CA LEU A 109 -8.77 0.22 9.10
C LEU A 109 -9.68 0.92 8.09
N MET A 110 -10.65 0.17 7.55
CA MET A 110 -11.76 0.77 6.81
C MET A 110 -12.68 1.46 7.80
N ARG A 111 -13.06 2.71 7.50
CA ARG A 111 -14.22 3.32 8.15
C ARG A 111 -15.42 3.03 7.27
N ASP A 112 -16.23 2.06 7.66
CA ASP A 112 -17.47 1.66 6.98
C ASP A 112 -18.53 2.75 7.07
N GLY A 113 -18.40 3.85 6.31
CA GLY A 113 -19.46 4.87 6.23
C GLY A 113 -19.95 5.46 7.58
N GLN A 114 -19.29 5.18 8.69
CA GLN A 114 -19.59 5.61 10.04
C GLN A 114 -18.29 5.92 10.81
N PRO A 115 -18.29 6.97 11.66
CA PRO A 115 -17.13 7.37 12.45
C PRO A 115 -16.78 6.29 13.48
N ALA A 116 -15.47 6.16 13.77
CA ALA A 116 -14.89 5.20 14.70
C ALA A 116 -15.64 5.15 16.05
N GLY A 117 -16.53 4.18 16.20
CA GLY A 117 -17.36 3.98 17.37
C GLY A 117 -17.67 2.49 17.55
N GLY A 118 -16.67 1.72 17.95
CA GLY A 118 -16.79 0.30 18.26
C GLY A 118 -15.50 -0.17 18.93
N ASN A 119 -15.62 -0.77 20.12
CA ASN A 119 -14.54 -0.92 21.10
C ASN A 119 -13.53 -2.04 20.81
N ASP A 120 -13.36 -2.45 19.55
CA ASP A 120 -12.43 -3.52 19.18
C ASP A 120 -11.17 -2.93 18.53
N ARG A 121 -10.40 -2.20 19.34
CA ARG A 121 -9.06 -1.75 18.97
C ARG A 121 -8.07 -2.90 19.07
N ILE A 122 -8.05 -3.78 18.07
CA ILE A 122 -6.83 -4.55 17.81
C ILE A 122 -5.87 -3.61 17.09
N LEU A 123 -5.08 -2.88 17.89
CA LEU A 123 -3.89 -2.18 17.42
C LEU A 123 -2.80 -3.22 17.18
N ILE A 124 -2.81 -3.85 16.01
CA ILE A 124 -1.58 -4.45 15.49
C ILE A 124 -0.79 -3.26 14.96
N GLU A 125 0.16 -2.75 15.74
CA GLU A 125 1.28 -1.98 15.19
C GLU A 125 1.90 -2.88 14.12
N PRO A 126 1.75 -2.62 12.82
CA PRO A 126 2.52 -3.37 11.87
C PRO A 126 3.95 -2.88 12.11
N GLU A 127 4.76 -3.67 12.80
CA GLU A 127 6.14 -3.83 12.36
C GLU A 127 6.03 -4.31 10.92
N LEU A 128 5.87 -3.33 10.05
CA LEU A 128 5.82 -3.47 8.62
C LEU A 128 7.13 -4.19 8.33
N VAL A 129 7.03 -5.46 7.93
CA VAL A 129 8.14 -6.27 7.40
C VAL A 129 8.49 -5.68 6.03
N ILE A 130 8.80 -4.38 6.01
CA ILE A 130 9.56 -3.74 4.96
C ILE A 130 10.94 -4.30 5.20
N ARG A 131 11.31 -5.31 4.39
CA ARG A 131 12.72 -5.63 4.16
C ARG A 131 13.51 -4.33 4.04
N ASP A 132 14.79 -4.37 4.38
CA ASP A 132 15.71 -3.23 4.43
C ASP A 132 15.91 -2.44 3.10
N SER A 133 14.90 -2.34 2.23
CA SER A 133 14.87 -1.61 0.95
C SER A 133 15.28 -0.15 1.08
N CYS A 134 15.15 0.46 2.27
CA CYS A 134 15.62 1.83 2.52
C CYS A 134 17.16 1.92 2.77
N LYS A 135 17.91 0.80 2.74
CA LYS A 135 19.38 0.80 2.99
C LYS A 135 20.25 1.10 1.76
N SER A 136 19.72 1.14 0.53
CA SER A 136 20.60 1.26 -0.66
C SER A 136 21.23 2.65 -0.88
N ARG A 137 20.79 3.71 -0.19
CA ARG A 137 21.32 5.08 -0.41
C ARG A 137 22.44 5.54 0.53
N LYS A 138 22.88 4.75 1.51
CA LYS A 138 23.86 5.21 2.52
C LYS A 138 25.34 5.20 2.09
N ASN A 139 25.68 4.90 0.83
CA ASN A 139 27.08 4.74 0.39
C ASN A 139 27.63 5.78 -0.59
N ASN A 140 27.05 6.99 -0.71
CA ASN A 140 27.57 8.04 -1.62
C ASN A 140 27.61 9.45 -1.00
N LEU A 141 27.86 9.58 0.30
CA LEU A 141 28.23 10.84 0.95
C LEU A 141 29.54 10.67 1.71
#